data_AF-A0A2V6TU74-F1
#
_entry.id   AF-A0A2V6TU74-F1
#
_cell.length_a   1.000
_cell.length_b   1.000
_cell.length_c   1.000
_cell.angle_alpha   90.00
_cell.angle_beta   90.00
_cell.angle_gamma   90.00
#
_symmetry.space_group_name_H-M   'P 1'
#
loop_
_entity.id
_entity.type
_entity.pdbx_description
1 polymer ?
#
loop_
_entity_poly.entity_id
_entity_poly.type
_entity_poly.pdbx_seq_one_letter_code
_entity_poly.pdbx_strand_id
1 'polypeptide(L)'
;LREANPMLGHRGCRLGITNPEIYGMQVRAIMEAACTVAEAGVLVEPEIMIPLTGTVGEMKETFEQTKRVADGVIAETGVAVRYLIGTMIEVPRAALIAAQLAEFAEFFSFGTNDLTQLTYGYSRDDVATFLPRYLDMGLVPHDPFSVLDQEGVGEMIKIGIERGRSRRPDLKIGICGEHGGEASSVEFCHHVKMTYVSCSPYLIPGARLAAAQARIKERQVGGSGDYRV
;
A
#
# COMPACT_ATOMS: atom_id res chain seq x y z
N LEU A 1 11.01 18.69 16.91
CA LEU A 1 12.13 17.78 16.60
C LEU A 1 12.91 18.33 15.40
N ARG A 2 14.24 18.24 15.39
CA ARG A 2 15.07 18.48 14.20
C ARG A 2 15.87 17.20 13.94
N GLU A 3 15.63 16.59 12.79
CA GLU A 3 16.28 15.34 12.38
C GLU A 3 17.17 15.60 11.16
N ALA A 4 18.24 14.82 11.00
CA ALA A 4 19.13 14.94 9.85
C ALA A 4 18.44 14.46 8.55
N ASN A 5 17.66 13.38 8.62
CA ASN A 5 16.93 12.81 7.50
C ASN A 5 15.48 12.50 7.91
N PRO A 6 14.56 13.49 7.84
CA PRO A 6 13.19 13.34 8.33
C PRO A 6 12.39 12.20 7.66
N MET A 7 12.70 11.88 6.39
CA MET A 7 12.09 10.76 5.68
C MET A 7 12.29 9.41 6.38
N LEU A 8 13.43 9.23 7.06
CA LEU A 8 13.79 8.01 7.79
C LEU A 8 13.61 8.12 9.31
N GLY A 9 13.06 9.23 9.79
CA GLY A 9 13.05 9.62 11.20
C GLY A 9 11.96 8.99 12.05
N HIS A 10 11.61 9.69 13.12
CA HIS A 10 10.59 9.32 14.09
C HIS A 10 9.18 9.66 13.60
N ARG A 11 8.70 8.84 12.64
CA ARG A 11 7.38 8.98 12.00
C ARG A 11 6.71 7.61 11.79
N GLY A 12 5.50 7.63 11.25
CA GLY A 12 4.70 6.42 10.98
C GLY A 12 4.45 5.60 12.24
N CYS A 13 4.52 4.26 12.13
CA CYS A 13 4.28 3.37 13.27
C CYS A 13 5.22 3.63 14.45
N ARG A 14 6.44 4.14 14.23
CA ARG A 14 7.41 4.42 15.29
C ARG A 14 6.89 5.49 16.24
N LEU A 15 6.26 6.54 15.69
CA LEU A 15 5.63 7.59 16.47
C LEU A 15 4.39 7.06 17.19
N GLY A 16 3.55 6.28 16.48
CA GLY A 16 2.38 5.64 17.09
C GLY A 16 2.73 4.70 18.24
N ILE A 17 3.88 4.02 18.21
CA ILE A 17 4.33 3.12 19.28
C ILE A 17 4.85 3.90 20.48
N THR A 18 5.66 4.95 20.27
CA THR A 18 6.20 5.75 21.39
C THR A 18 5.18 6.70 22.01
N ASN A 19 4.14 7.05 21.24
CA ASN A 19 3.05 7.96 21.62
C ASN A 19 1.69 7.31 21.25
N PRO A 20 1.32 6.21 21.93
CA PRO A 20 0.14 5.41 21.60
C PRO A 20 -1.18 6.18 21.68
N GLU A 21 -1.23 7.28 22.44
CA GLU A 21 -2.36 8.20 22.50
C GLU A 21 -2.74 8.78 21.13
N ILE A 22 -1.76 8.95 20.21
CA ILE A 22 -2.00 9.49 18.87
C ILE A 22 -2.82 8.50 18.05
N TYR A 23 -2.36 7.25 17.96
CA TYR A 23 -3.09 6.21 17.23
C TYR A 23 -4.40 5.86 17.92
N GLY A 24 -4.42 5.81 19.26
CA GLY A 24 -5.65 5.58 20.02
C GLY A 24 -6.72 6.63 19.71
N MET A 25 -6.36 7.92 19.68
CA MET A 25 -7.28 8.98 19.30
C MET A 25 -7.77 8.84 17.85
N GLN A 26 -6.88 8.57 16.90
CA GLN A 26 -7.25 8.41 15.48
C GLN A 26 -8.18 7.21 15.26
N VAL A 27 -7.87 6.07 15.87
CA VAL A 27 -8.69 4.84 15.75
C VAL A 27 -10.05 5.05 16.39
N ARG A 28 -10.11 5.67 17.58
CA ARG A 28 -11.39 6.02 18.21
C ARG A 28 -12.23 6.93 17.29
N ALA A 29 -11.64 7.99 16.74
CA ALA A 29 -12.34 8.90 15.85
C ALA A 29 -12.88 8.20 14.59
N ILE A 30 -12.10 7.31 13.97
CA ILE A 30 -12.54 6.49 12.82
C ILE A 30 -13.73 5.63 13.20
N MET A 31 -13.64 4.92 14.33
CA MET A 31 -14.65 3.94 14.73
C MET A 31 -15.92 4.58 15.27
N GLU A 32 -15.82 5.70 16.00
CA GLU A 32 -16.99 6.47 16.43
C GLU A 32 -17.76 7.01 15.22
N ALA A 33 -17.06 7.60 14.25
CA ALA A 33 -17.68 8.05 13.00
C ALA A 33 -18.33 6.90 12.22
N ALA A 34 -17.67 5.74 12.16
CA ALA A 34 -18.21 4.55 11.52
C ALA A 34 -19.48 4.03 12.22
N CYS A 35 -19.50 4.02 13.56
CA CYS A 35 -20.69 3.65 14.33
C CYS A 35 -21.85 4.63 14.06
N THR A 36 -21.58 5.94 14.08
CA THR A 36 -22.60 6.97 13.81
C THR A 36 -23.26 6.79 12.45
N VAL A 37 -22.49 6.57 11.38
CA VAL A 37 -23.08 6.39 10.04
C VAL A 37 -23.75 5.03 9.89
N ALA A 38 -23.27 3.99 10.58
CA ALA A 38 -23.90 2.67 10.60
C ALA A 38 -25.29 2.71 11.26
N GLU A 39 -25.45 3.44 12.37
CA GLU A 39 -26.75 3.67 13.00
C GLU A 39 -27.73 4.42 12.08
N ALA A 40 -27.22 5.30 11.22
CA ALA A 40 -27.99 5.96 10.18
C ALA A 40 -28.33 5.06 8.98
N GLY A 41 -27.97 3.77 9.03
CA GLY A 41 -28.26 2.77 7.99
C GLY A 41 -27.29 2.75 6.82
N VAL A 42 -26.13 3.43 6.94
CA VAL A 42 -25.08 3.40 5.91
C VAL A 42 -24.17 2.19 6.14
N LEU A 43 -24.00 1.36 5.11
CA LEU A 43 -22.99 0.30 5.14
C LEU A 43 -21.59 0.91 5.09
N VAL A 44 -20.81 0.70 6.16
CA VAL A 44 -19.43 1.17 6.28
C VAL A 44 -18.54 0.05 6.79
N GLU A 45 -17.37 -0.11 6.17
CA GLU A 45 -16.34 -1.09 6.57
C GLU A 45 -14.98 -0.38 6.60
N PRO A 46 -14.55 0.21 7.73
CA PRO A 46 -13.27 0.92 7.80
C PRO A 46 -12.07 0.01 7.58
N GLU A 47 -11.08 0.49 6.82
CA GLU A 47 -9.77 -0.15 6.66
C GLU A 47 -8.70 0.75 7.30
N ILE A 48 -8.16 0.31 8.44
CA ILE A 48 -7.17 1.07 9.22
C ILE A 48 -5.78 0.57 8.84
N MET A 49 -4.95 1.45 8.27
CA MET A 49 -3.65 1.07 7.73
C MET A 49 -2.50 1.65 8.56
N ILE A 50 -1.56 0.79 8.96
CA ILE A 50 -0.36 1.18 9.69
C ILE A 50 0.78 1.52 8.71
N PRO A 51 1.32 2.75 8.73
CA PRO A 51 2.43 3.16 7.85
C PRO A 51 3.81 2.77 8.41
N LEU A 52 4.81 2.69 7.54
CA LEU A 52 6.25 2.50 7.81
C LEU A 52 6.60 1.28 8.67
N THR A 53 5.74 0.25 8.64
CA THR A 53 6.00 -1.00 9.35
C THR A 53 7.23 -1.68 8.75
N GLY A 54 8.23 -2.00 9.58
CA GLY A 54 9.46 -2.67 9.13
C GLY A 54 9.73 -4.01 9.80
N THR A 55 9.03 -4.32 10.89
CA THR A 55 9.23 -5.50 11.74
C THR A 55 7.91 -6.14 12.16
N VAL A 56 7.96 -7.43 12.51
CA VAL A 56 6.80 -8.16 13.05
C VAL A 56 6.36 -7.58 14.39
N GLY A 57 7.30 -7.14 15.22
CA GLY A 57 7.00 -6.50 16.51
C GLY A 57 6.23 -5.21 16.36
N GLU A 58 6.63 -4.33 15.42
CA GLU A 58 5.89 -3.10 15.11
C GLU A 58 4.48 -3.40 14.62
N MET A 59 4.32 -4.37 13.71
CA MET A 59 3.00 -4.76 13.20
C MET A 59 2.11 -5.32 14.31
N LYS A 60 2.63 -6.22 15.12
CA LYS A 60 1.89 -6.83 16.22
C LYS A 60 1.43 -5.81 17.25
N GLU A 61 2.34 -4.96 17.72
CA GLU A 61 2.04 -3.93 18.73
C GLU A 61 0.95 -2.98 18.22
N THR A 62 1.12 -2.46 17.00
CA THR A 62 0.14 -1.53 16.42
C THR A 62 -1.19 -2.20 16.10
N PHE A 63 -1.20 -3.47 15.68
CA PHE A 63 -2.43 -4.25 15.51
C PHE A 63 -3.19 -4.41 16.82
N GLU A 64 -2.52 -4.88 17.88
CA GLU A 64 -3.14 -5.10 19.20
C GLU A 64 -3.66 -3.79 19.80
N GLN A 65 -2.91 -2.69 19.66
CA GLN A 65 -3.36 -1.37 20.08
C GLN A 65 -4.59 -0.89 19.32
N THR A 66 -4.56 -0.98 17.99
CA THR A 66 -5.67 -0.57 17.13
C THR A 66 -6.92 -1.39 17.43
N LYS A 67 -6.77 -2.72 17.48
CA LYS A 67 -7.86 -3.65 17.75
C LYS A 67 -8.54 -3.37 19.10
N ARG A 68 -7.74 -3.17 20.16
CA ARG A 68 -8.27 -2.87 21.49
C ARG A 68 -9.14 -1.62 21.51
N VAL A 69 -8.71 -0.56 20.84
CA VAL A 69 -9.47 0.71 20.80
C VAL A 69 -10.72 0.55 19.95
N ALA A 70 -10.62 -0.07 18.78
CA ALA A 70 -11.75 -0.29 17.89
C ALA A 70 -12.83 -1.18 18.52
N ASP A 71 -12.43 -2.30 19.13
CA ASP A 71 -13.35 -3.19 19.85
C ASP A 71 -13.96 -2.50 21.08
N GLY A 72 -13.19 -1.64 21.76
CA GLY A 72 -13.67 -0.82 22.88
C GLY A 72 -14.79 0.14 22.46
N VAL A 73 -14.63 0.85 21.33
CA VAL A 73 -15.66 1.73 20.79
C VAL A 73 -16.93 0.94 20.43
N ILE A 74 -16.80 -0.22 19.75
CA ILE A 74 -17.95 -1.08 19.42
C ILE A 74 -18.68 -1.53 20.68
N ALA A 75 -17.95 -1.87 21.75
CA ALA A 75 -18.55 -2.26 23.02
C ALA A 75 -19.24 -1.09 23.73
N GLU A 76 -18.67 0.11 23.67
CA GLU A 76 -19.23 1.33 24.26
C GLU A 76 -20.50 1.80 23.54
N THR A 77 -20.53 1.74 22.21
CA THR A 77 -21.67 2.20 21.40
C THR A 77 -22.76 1.14 21.24
N GLY A 78 -22.39 -0.14 21.32
CA GLY A 78 -23.28 -1.26 21.01
C GLY A 78 -23.58 -1.44 19.52
N VAL A 79 -22.85 -0.72 18.64
CA VAL A 79 -23.06 -0.75 17.18
C VAL A 79 -22.04 -1.68 16.54
N ALA A 80 -22.53 -2.74 15.90
CA ALA A 80 -21.66 -3.67 15.18
C ALA A 80 -21.15 -3.05 13.88
N VAL A 81 -19.84 -2.78 13.82
CA VAL A 81 -19.14 -2.33 12.61
C VAL A 81 -18.00 -3.28 12.32
N ARG A 82 -17.95 -3.82 11.09
CA ARG A 82 -16.82 -4.60 10.61
C ARG A 82 -15.70 -3.65 10.19
N TYR A 83 -14.47 -3.95 10.57
CA TYR A 83 -13.28 -3.20 10.16
C TYR A 83 -12.13 -4.17 9.87
N LEU A 84 -11.12 -3.69 9.15
CA LEU A 84 -9.87 -4.43 8.88
C LEU A 84 -8.67 -3.60 9.35
N ILE A 85 -7.63 -4.29 9.81
CA ILE A 85 -6.33 -3.69 10.12
C ILE A 85 -5.29 -4.22 9.14
N GLY A 86 -4.64 -3.32 8.42
CA GLY A 86 -3.62 -3.65 7.44
C GLY A 86 -2.37 -2.81 7.61
N THR A 87 -1.44 -2.95 6.67
CA THR A 87 -0.18 -2.22 6.71
C THR A 87 0.26 -1.75 5.34
N MET A 88 1.00 -0.65 5.33
CA MET A 88 1.68 -0.19 4.14
C MET A 88 2.98 -0.97 3.95
N ILE A 89 3.17 -1.57 2.78
CA ILE A 89 4.42 -2.17 2.36
C ILE A 89 5.22 -1.12 1.60
N GLU A 90 5.95 -0.31 2.36
CA GLU A 90 6.74 0.81 1.85
C GLU A 90 8.19 0.82 2.33
N VAL A 91 8.56 -0.13 3.20
CA VAL A 91 9.95 -0.39 3.62
C VAL A 91 10.43 -1.68 2.95
N PRO A 92 11.61 -1.73 2.32
CA PRO A 92 12.09 -2.95 1.65
C PRO A 92 12.11 -4.17 2.57
N ARG A 93 12.47 -3.99 3.84
CA ARG A 93 12.40 -5.05 4.85
C ARG A 93 11.00 -5.64 5.00
N ALA A 94 9.95 -4.82 4.94
CA ALA A 94 8.56 -5.29 5.05
C ALA A 94 8.18 -6.24 3.90
N ALA A 95 8.58 -5.92 2.67
CA ALA A 95 8.39 -6.82 1.53
C ALA A 95 9.12 -8.16 1.74
N LEU A 96 10.36 -8.11 2.24
CA LEU A 96 11.16 -9.31 2.52
C LEU A 96 10.59 -10.16 3.66
N ILE A 97 9.83 -9.61 4.62
CA ILE A 97 9.22 -10.39 5.71
C ILE A 97 7.69 -10.41 5.64
N ALA A 98 7.12 -10.21 4.45
CA ALA A 98 5.69 -10.02 4.26
C ALA A 98 4.84 -11.21 4.73
N ALA A 99 5.37 -12.44 4.68
CA ALA A 99 4.69 -13.62 5.21
C ALA A 99 4.43 -13.48 6.72
N GLN A 100 5.41 -13.01 7.48
CA GLN A 100 5.27 -12.81 8.92
C GLN A 100 4.37 -11.60 9.25
N LEU A 101 4.38 -10.56 8.42
CA LEU A 101 3.49 -9.41 8.61
C LEU A 101 2.01 -9.80 8.38
N ALA A 102 1.74 -10.66 7.39
CA ALA A 102 0.41 -11.14 7.03
C ALA A 102 -0.24 -12.05 8.10
N GLU A 103 0.49 -12.44 9.15
CA GLU A 103 -0.09 -13.07 10.34
C GLU A 103 -1.04 -12.13 11.09
N PHE A 104 -0.77 -10.83 11.04
CA PHE A 104 -1.55 -9.79 11.70
C PHE A 104 -2.29 -8.94 10.67
N ALA A 105 -1.59 -8.46 9.65
CA ALA A 105 -2.17 -7.59 8.62
C ALA A 105 -3.19 -8.34 7.75
N GLU A 106 -4.37 -7.75 7.63
CA GLU A 106 -5.51 -8.28 6.86
C GLU A 106 -5.54 -7.78 5.42
N PHE A 107 -4.77 -6.73 5.12
CA PHE A 107 -4.50 -6.25 3.77
C PHE A 107 -3.13 -5.58 3.70
N PHE A 108 -2.58 -5.51 2.48
CA PHE A 108 -1.40 -4.70 2.16
C PHE A 108 -1.76 -3.58 1.19
N SER A 109 -1.14 -2.42 1.38
CA SER A 109 -1.05 -1.38 0.35
C SER A 109 0.42 -1.08 0.08
N PHE A 110 0.85 -1.17 -1.17
CA PHE A 110 2.20 -0.77 -1.53
C PHE A 110 2.30 0.75 -1.63
N GLY A 111 3.04 1.35 -0.69
CA GLY A 111 3.42 2.76 -0.71
C GLY A 111 4.64 2.95 -1.59
N THR A 112 4.42 2.96 -2.90
CA THR A 112 5.53 2.87 -3.87
C THR A 112 6.41 4.10 -3.93
N ASN A 113 5.95 5.26 -3.44
CA ASN A 113 6.79 6.45 -3.33
C ASN A 113 7.94 6.19 -2.34
N ASP A 114 7.61 5.87 -1.08
CA ASP A 114 8.61 5.58 -0.04
C ASP A 114 9.39 4.29 -0.36
N LEU A 115 8.75 3.27 -0.95
CA LEU A 115 9.45 2.05 -1.39
C LEU A 115 10.49 2.34 -2.48
N THR A 116 10.16 3.20 -3.45
CA THR A 116 11.11 3.63 -4.49
C THR A 116 12.27 4.41 -3.88
N GLN A 117 11.97 5.36 -2.99
CA GLN A 117 13.01 6.12 -2.29
C GLN A 117 14.00 5.20 -1.56
N LEU A 118 13.50 4.20 -0.84
CA LEU A 118 14.33 3.26 -0.08
C LEU A 118 15.05 2.22 -0.94
N THR A 119 14.48 1.84 -2.09
CA THR A 119 15.07 0.84 -2.99
C THR A 119 16.18 1.47 -3.85
N TYR A 120 15.95 2.68 -4.37
CA TYR A 120 16.97 3.42 -5.13
C TYR A 120 17.97 4.15 -4.23
N GLY A 121 17.60 4.44 -2.98
CA GLY A 121 18.34 5.39 -2.14
C GLY A 121 18.16 6.85 -2.60
N TYR A 122 17.03 7.17 -3.22
CA TYR A 122 16.73 8.50 -3.74
C TYR A 122 15.85 9.28 -2.77
N SER A 123 16.33 10.43 -2.30
CA SER A 123 15.47 11.40 -1.63
C SER A 123 14.63 12.11 -2.67
N ARG A 124 13.30 12.00 -2.57
CA ARG A 124 12.38 12.60 -3.53
C ARG A 124 12.52 14.12 -3.62
N ASP A 125 12.83 14.76 -2.50
CA ASP A 125 13.03 16.20 -2.41
C ASP A 125 14.35 16.66 -3.07
N ASP A 126 15.34 15.78 -3.15
CA ASP A 126 16.69 16.11 -3.64
C ASP A 126 16.99 15.52 -5.04
N VAL A 127 16.16 14.59 -5.52
CA VAL A 127 16.43 13.81 -6.75
C VAL A 127 16.54 14.69 -8.00
N ALA A 128 15.84 15.83 -8.01
CA ALA A 128 15.86 16.78 -9.13
C ALA A 128 17.26 17.37 -9.40
N THR A 129 18.20 17.29 -8.44
CA THR A 129 19.57 17.77 -8.60
C THR A 129 20.42 16.93 -9.57
N PHE A 130 20.05 15.67 -9.81
CA PHE A 130 20.83 14.77 -10.67
C PHE A 130 20.00 13.94 -11.65
N LEU A 131 18.73 13.67 -11.37
CA LEU A 131 17.88 12.79 -12.20
C LEU A 131 17.76 13.23 -13.66
N PRO A 132 17.62 14.53 -13.99
CA PRO A 132 17.60 14.96 -15.39
C PRO A 132 18.86 14.52 -16.16
N ARG A 133 20.03 14.61 -15.52
CA ARG A 133 21.29 14.16 -16.13
C ARG A 133 21.35 12.65 -16.29
N TYR A 134 20.78 11.88 -15.37
CA TYR A 134 20.70 10.42 -15.48
C TYR A 134 19.81 9.99 -16.66
N LEU A 135 18.69 10.69 -16.87
CA LEU A 135 17.79 10.48 -18.00
C LEU A 135 18.48 10.82 -19.34
N ASP A 136 19.16 11.97 -19.42
CA ASP A 136 19.91 12.39 -20.61
C ASP A 136 21.02 11.39 -20.98
N MET A 137 21.64 10.76 -19.98
CA MET A 137 22.67 9.73 -20.15
C MET A 137 22.10 8.34 -20.42
N GLY A 138 20.78 8.16 -20.33
CA GLY A 138 20.12 6.85 -20.47
C GLY A 138 20.47 5.88 -19.34
N LEU A 139 20.89 6.37 -18.15
CA LEU A 139 21.19 5.52 -17.00
C LEU A 139 19.92 4.95 -16.35
N VAL A 140 18.81 5.68 -16.46
CA VAL A 140 17.47 5.21 -16.12
C VAL A 140 16.54 5.55 -17.29
N PRO A 141 15.58 4.68 -17.63
CA PRO A 141 14.72 4.89 -18.79
C PRO A 141 13.65 5.96 -18.54
N HIS A 142 13.21 6.08 -17.29
CA HIS A 142 12.14 6.97 -16.85
C HIS A 142 12.45 7.51 -15.45
N ASP A 143 11.73 8.56 -15.04
CA ASP A 143 11.70 8.97 -13.63
C ASP A 143 11.01 7.87 -12.81
N PRO A 144 11.73 7.21 -11.87
CA PRO A 144 11.20 6.07 -11.13
C PRO A 144 10.11 6.46 -10.13
N PHE A 145 9.89 7.76 -9.86
CA PHE A 145 8.75 8.24 -9.06
C PHE A 145 7.48 8.47 -9.87
N SER A 146 7.62 8.54 -11.20
CA SER A 146 6.50 8.73 -12.13
C SER A 146 6.08 7.41 -12.77
N VAL A 147 7.05 6.58 -13.16
CA VAL A 147 6.84 5.25 -13.77
C VAL A 147 7.47 4.20 -12.86
N LEU A 148 6.70 3.20 -12.46
CA LEU A 148 7.18 2.16 -11.55
C LEU A 148 8.36 1.41 -12.17
N ASP A 149 9.50 1.42 -11.47
CA ASP A 149 10.63 0.54 -11.77
C ASP A 149 10.22 -0.92 -11.55
N GLN A 150 10.04 -1.66 -12.64
CA GLN A 150 9.59 -3.05 -12.59
C GLN A 150 10.72 -4.04 -12.27
N GLU A 151 11.99 -3.64 -12.42
CA GLU A 151 13.16 -4.52 -12.24
C GLU A 151 13.69 -4.51 -10.80
N GLY A 152 13.63 -3.38 -10.10
CA GLY A 152 14.00 -3.27 -8.69
C GLY A 152 12.79 -3.22 -7.77
N VAL A 153 12.05 -2.10 -7.80
CA VAL A 153 10.87 -1.90 -6.94
C VAL A 153 9.78 -2.93 -7.23
N GLY A 154 9.58 -3.29 -8.50
CA GLY A 154 8.66 -4.34 -8.93
C GLY A 154 9.00 -5.71 -8.36
N GLU A 155 10.27 -6.06 -8.22
CA GLU A 155 10.69 -7.32 -7.58
C GLU A 155 10.38 -7.31 -6.08
N MET A 156 10.57 -6.17 -5.40
CA MET A 156 10.12 -6.03 -4.00
C MET A 156 8.60 -6.23 -3.87
N ILE A 157 7.83 -5.68 -4.81
CA ILE A 157 6.37 -5.86 -4.84
C ILE A 157 6.01 -7.34 -5.03
N LYS A 158 6.62 -8.02 -6.01
CA LYS A 158 6.37 -9.45 -6.30
C LYS A 158 6.66 -10.31 -5.06
N ILE A 159 7.82 -10.12 -4.42
CA ILE A 159 8.20 -10.84 -3.19
C ILE A 159 7.17 -10.58 -2.08
N GLY A 160 6.78 -9.32 -1.87
CA GLY A 160 5.79 -8.95 -0.86
C GLY A 160 4.43 -9.60 -1.08
N ILE A 161 3.96 -9.63 -2.34
CA ILE A 161 2.70 -10.29 -2.74
C ILE A 161 2.77 -11.80 -2.52
N GLU A 162 3.81 -12.44 -3.04
CA GLU A 162 3.99 -13.90 -2.96
C GLU A 162 4.04 -14.35 -1.49
N ARG A 163 4.89 -13.70 -0.68
CA ARG A 163 5.05 -14.04 0.74
C ARG A 163 3.81 -13.69 1.56
N GLY A 164 3.17 -12.54 1.30
CA GLY A 164 1.91 -12.20 1.97
C GLY A 164 0.83 -13.24 1.71
N ARG A 165 0.64 -13.63 0.45
CA ARG A 165 -0.37 -14.61 0.05
C ARG A 165 -0.01 -16.05 0.40
N SER A 166 1.27 -16.40 0.55
CA SER A 166 1.65 -17.71 1.07
C SER A 166 1.22 -17.90 2.53
N ARG A 167 1.10 -16.81 3.30
CA ARG A 167 0.54 -16.84 4.66
C ARG A 167 -0.97 -16.65 4.70
N ARG A 168 -1.52 -15.72 3.92
CA ARG A 168 -2.96 -15.41 3.84
C ARG A 168 -3.40 -15.43 2.37
N PRO A 169 -3.92 -16.55 1.83
CA PRO A 169 -4.21 -16.70 0.40
C PRO A 169 -5.19 -15.67 -0.17
N ASP A 170 -6.13 -15.20 0.65
CA ASP A 170 -7.14 -14.19 0.31
C ASP A 170 -6.73 -12.76 0.68
N LEU A 171 -5.45 -12.52 1.02
CA LEU A 171 -4.92 -11.21 1.38
C LEU A 171 -5.25 -10.19 0.29
N LYS A 172 -6.03 -9.18 0.66
CA LYS A 172 -6.32 -8.02 -0.17
C LYS A 172 -5.02 -7.23 -0.33
N ILE A 173 -4.61 -6.97 -1.57
CA ILE A 173 -3.38 -6.24 -1.85
C ILE A 173 -3.68 -5.16 -2.88
N GLY A 174 -3.24 -3.93 -2.61
CA GLY A 174 -3.26 -2.87 -3.61
C GLY A 174 -2.00 -2.03 -3.60
N ILE A 175 -2.05 -0.96 -4.38
CA ILE A 175 -1.02 0.06 -4.49
C ILE A 175 -1.66 1.43 -4.31
N CYS A 176 -0.95 2.34 -3.67
CA CYS A 176 -1.34 3.74 -3.55
C CYS A 176 -0.19 4.65 -3.99
N GLY A 177 -0.53 5.84 -4.48
CA GLY A 177 0.42 6.86 -4.91
C GLY A 177 0.33 7.15 -6.40
N GLU A 178 1.37 7.79 -6.93
CA GLU A 178 1.40 8.29 -8.32
C GLU A 178 1.39 7.14 -9.33
N HIS A 179 2.12 6.07 -9.05
CA HIS A 179 2.14 4.85 -9.86
C HIS A 179 0.75 4.19 -10.00
N GLY A 180 -0.17 4.40 -9.04
CA GLY A 180 -1.53 3.86 -9.13
C GLY A 180 -2.37 4.46 -10.26
N GLY A 181 -1.93 5.58 -10.86
CA GLY A 181 -2.58 6.24 -11.99
C GLY A 181 -1.78 6.22 -13.30
N GLU A 182 -0.57 5.67 -13.31
CA GLU A 182 0.29 5.57 -14.49
C GLU A 182 0.00 4.26 -15.24
N ALA A 183 -0.23 4.32 -16.55
CA ALA A 183 -0.80 3.23 -17.32
C ALA A 183 0.05 1.94 -17.31
N SER A 184 1.37 2.06 -17.47
CA SER A 184 2.27 0.89 -17.48
C SER A 184 2.41 0.26 -16.08
N SER A 185 2.39 1.09 -15.04
CA SER A 185 2.40 0.67 -13.64
C SER A 185 1.10 -0.03 -13.26
N VAL A 186 -0.06 0.44 -13.73
CA VAL A 186 -1.36 -0.22 -13.56
C VAL A 186 -1.38 -1.58 -14.28
N GLU A 187 -0.82 -1.66 -15.49
CA GLU A 187 -0.68 -2.92 -16.22
C GLU A 187 0.20 -3.92 -15.45
N PHE A 188 1.33 -3.47 -14.89
CA PHE A 188 2.15 -4.29 -13.98
C PHE A 188 1.34 -4.81 -12.79
N CYS A 189 0.58 -3.93 -12.12
CA CYS A 189 -0.26 -4.29 -10.97
C CYS A 189 -1.29 -5.38 -11.31
N HIS A 190 -1.87 -5.32 -12.51
CA HIS A 190 -2.76 -6.37 -13.04
C HIS A 190 -2.02 -7.71 -13.20
N HIS A 191 -0.80 -7.69 -13.75
CA HIS A 191 -0.02 -8.92 -13.97
C HIS A 191 0.41 -9.59 -12.67
N VAL A 192 0.81 -8.82 -11.65
CA VAL A 192 1.13 -9.36 -10.31
C VAL A 192 -0.11 -9.64 -9.45
N LYS A 193 -1.30 -9.55 -10.04
CA LYS A 193 -2.59 -9.90 -9.42
C LYS A 193 -2.91 -9.06 -8.18
N MET A 194 -2.62 -7.77 -8.19
CA MET A 194 -3.17 -6.87 -7.17
C MET A 194 -4.70 -6.83 -7.24
N THR A 195 -5.33 -6.66 -6.09
CA THR A 195 -6.79 -6.53 -5.95
C THR A 195 -7.28 -5.18 -6.45
N TYR A 196 -6.50 -4.11 -6.26
CA TYR A 196 -6.88 -2.75 -6.67
C TYR A 196 -5.66 -1.85 -6.93
N VAL A 197 -5.90 -0.75 -7.63
CA VAL A 197 -5.00 0.42 -7.69
C VAL A 197 -5.73 1.63 -7.10
N SER A 198 -5.01 2.52 -6.42
CA SER A 198 -5.54 3.74 -5.83
C SER A 198 -4.73 4.95 -6.27
N CYS A 199 -5.42 5.96 -6.81
CA CYS A 199 -4.81 7.15 -7.40
C CYS A 199 -5.62 8.41 -7.09
N SER A 200 -5.06 9.59 -7.40
CA SER A 200 -5.78 10.85 -7.27
C SER A 200 -7.06 10.85 -8.12
N PRO A 201 -8.12 11.59 -7.71
CA PRO A 201 -9.44 11.51 -8.35
C PRO A 201 -9.45 11.73 -9.87
N TYR A 202 -8.64 12.67 -10.36
CA TYR A 202 -8.56 13.00 -11.79
C TYR A 202 -7.87 11.92 -12.63
N LEU A 203 -7.09 11.03 -12.02
CA LEU A 203 -6.42 9.90 -12.69
C LEU A 203 -7.31 8.65 -12.75
N ILE A 204 -8.43 8.61 -12.01
CA ILE A 204 -9.32 7.44 -11.96
C ILE A 204 -9.76 6.96 -13.36
N PRO A 205 -10.19 7.84 -14.30
CA PRO A 205 -10.56 7.40 -15.64
C PRO A 205 -9.39 6.73 -16.39
N GLY A 206 -8.18 7.26 -16.25
CA GLY A 206 -6.96 6.72 -16.86
C GLY A 206 -6.60 5.35 -16.28
N ALA A 207 -6.61 5.22 -14.95
CA ALA A 207 -6.35 3.95 -14.27
C ALA A 207 -7.36 2.87 -14.67
N ARG A 208 -8.65 3.22 -14.78
CA ARG A 208 -9.69 2.28 -15.24
C ARG A 208 -9.47 1.82 -16.68
N LEU A 209 -9.11 2.74 -17.57
CA LEU A 209 -8.81 2.42 -18.96
C LEU A 209 -7.60 1.49 -19.07
N ALA A 210 -6.50 1.81 -18.36
CA ALA A 210 -5.29 0.99 -18.33
C ALA A 210 -5.55 -0.41 -17.79
N ALA A 211 -6.30 -0.54 -16.68
CA ALA A 211 -6.68 -1.85 -16.13
C ALA A 211 -7.52 -2.68 -17.11
N ALA A 212 -8.47 -2.05 -17.82
CA ALA A 212 -9.27 -2.72 -18.83
C ALA A 212 -8.40 -3.19 -20.02
N GLN A 213 -7.48 -2.35 -20.49
CA GLN A 213 -6.55 -2.68 -21.57
C GLN A 213 -5.63 -3.85 -21.17
N ALA A 214 -5.08 -3.85 -19.96
CA ALA A 214 -4.26 -4.94 -19.43
C ALA A 214 -5.03 -6.27 -19.43
N ARG A 215 -6.29 -6.26 -19.03
CA ARG A 215 -7.16 -7.46 -19.07
C ARG A 215 -7.45 -7.92 -20.50
N ILE A 216 -7.65 -7.02 -21.45
CA ILE A 216 -7.90 -7.37 -22.86
C ILE A 216 -6.65 -8.01 -23.47
N LYS A 217 -5.47 -7.41 -23.27
CA LYS A 217 -4.18 -7.96 -23.74
C LYS A 217 -3.95 -9.38 -23.20
N GLU A 218 -4.17 -9.59 -21.90
CA GLU A 218 -4.05 -10.92 -21.27
C GLU A 218 -4.97 -11.96 -21.93
N ARG A 219 -6.22 -11.59 -22.26
CA ARG A 219 -7.16 -12.49 -22.96
C ARG A 219 -6.73 -12.80 -24.39
N GLN A 220 -6.15 -11.85 -25.11
CA GLN A 220 -5.66 -12.06 -26.47
C GLN A 220 -4.46 -13.01 -26.51
N VAL A 221 -3.55 -12.88 -25.53
CA VAL A 221 -2.39 -13.77 -25.38
C VAL A 221 -2.82 -15.17 -24.94
N GLY A 222 -3.83 -15.30 -24.06
CA GLY A 222 -4.38 -16.59 -23.64
C GLY A 222 -5.35 -17.25 -24.65
N GLY A 223 -5.80 -16.52 -25.68
CA GLY A 223 -6.78 -16.97 -26.67
C GLY A 223 -6.18 -17.39 -28.03
N SER A 224 -4.86 -17.31 -28.21
CA SER A 224 -4.17 -17.68 -29.45
C SER A 224 -3.97 -19.20 -29.64
N GLY A 225 -4.71 -20.03 -28.90
CA GLY A 225 -4.70 -21.49 -29.01
C GLY A 225 -5.69 -22.09 -30.01
N ASP A 226 -6.59 -21.31 -30.61
CA ASP A 226 -7.54 -21.84 -31.61
C ASP A 226 -8.03 -20.72 -32.55
N TYR A 227 -7.16 -20.31 -33.47
CA TYR A 227 -7.61 -19.69 -34.73
C TYR A 227 -7.41 -20.74 -35.82
N ARG A 228 -8.45 -21.56 -36.05
CA ARG A 228 -8.58 -22.31 -37.29
C ARG A 228 -9.28 -21.42 -38.32
N VAL A 229 -8.60 -21.20 -39.44
CA VAL A 229 -9.17 -20.68 -40.69
C VAL A 229 -10.21 -21.67 -41.20
#